data_AF-A0A7K4GPQ8-F1
#
_entry.id   AF-A0A7K4GPQ8-F1
#
_cell.length_a   1.000
_cell.length_b   1.000
_cell.length_c   1.000
_cell.angle_alpha   90.00
_cell.angle_beta   90.00
_cell.angle_gamma   90.00
#
_symmetry.space_group_name_H-M   'P 1'
#
loop_
_entity.id
_entity.type
_entity.pdbx_description
1 polymer ?
#
loop_
_entity_poly.entity_id
_entity_poly.type
_entity_poly.pdbx_seq_one_letter_code
_entity_poly.pdbx_strand_id
1 'polypeptide(L)'
;MVSYRLVIGIIVGIIFSFFTVYFFNMETIIPQIKIYLQTDILKVIVLQIGANFKFDLIAFFTGKLNIVDFAPQLLASVFIGFLSGTISKGLKRGLIASSLVIVIDFLIWMLLSVISGEDLMTLFQGAQLSGTIGGILSAILGAIIGGSLGGIISGPYEEVY
;
A
#
# COMPACT_ATOMS: atom_id res chain seq x y z
N MET A 1 5.47 25.02 -14.06
CA MET A 1 5.19 23.63 -14.50
C MET A 1 5.28 22.64 -13.31
N VAL A 2 4.58 22.90 -12.20
CA VAL A 2 4.96 22.33 -10.89
C VAL A 2 3.88 21.46 -10.21
N SER A 3 2.67 21.38 -10.80
CA SER A 3 1.59 20.49 -10.34
C SER A 3 1.81 19.03 -10.80
N TYR A 4 2.47 18.83 -11.95
CA TYR A 4 2.68 17.51 -12.54
C TYR A 4 3.50 16.56 -11.65
N ARG A 5 4.46 17.05 -10.86
CA ARG A 5 5.27 16.18 -9.98
C ARG A 5 4.44 15.47 -8.92
N LEU A 6 3.44 16.15 -8.34
CA LEU A 6 2.55 15.53 -7.36
C LEU A 6 1.69 14.45 -8.04
N VAL A 7 1.12 14.77 -9.20
CA VAL A 7 0.32 13.82 -9.99
C VAL A 7 1.16 12.61 -10.43
N ILE A 8 2.37 12.83 -10.93
CA ILE A 8 3.30 11.77 -11.32
C ILE A 8 3.69 10.92 -10.11
N GLY A 9 3.96 11.53 -8.95
CA GLY A 9 4.27 10.79 -7.72
C GLY A 9 3.13 9.87 -7.31
N ILE A 10 1.88 10.33 -7.43
CA ILE A 10 0.68 9.51 -7.17
C ILE A 10 0.58 8.37 -8.19
N ILE A 11 0.68 8.67 -9.49
CA ILE A 11 0.58 7.64 -10.55
C ILE A 11 1.66 6.57 -10.38
N VAL A 12 2.91 6.99 -10.17
CA VAL A 12 4.03 6.06 -9.97
C VAL A 12 3.83 5.25 -8.69
N GLY A 13 3.39 5.89 -7.60
CA GLY A 13 3.08 5.19 -6.35
C GLY A 13 2.02 4.10 -6.53
N ILE A 14 0.92 4.41 -7.22
CA ILE A 14 -0.14 3.45 -7.54
C ILE A 14 0.41 2.32 -8.41
N ILE A 15 1.16 2.61 -9.46
CA ILE A 15 1.73 1.55 -10.31
C ILE A 15 2.63 0.63 -9.49
N PHE A 16 3.46 1.20 -8.61
CA PHE A 16 4.34 0.42 -7.75
C PHE A 16 3.59 -0.41 -6.70
N SER A 17 2.41 0.01 -6.24
CA SER A 17 1.64 -0.74 -5.22
C SER A 17 1.28 -2.16 -5.65
N PHE A 18 1.17 -2.42 -6.95
CA PHE A 18 0.97 -3.76 -7.51
C PHE A 18 2.22 -4.64 -7.37
N PHE A 19 3.42 -4.06 -7.41
CA PHE A 19 4.67 -4.80 -7.49
C PHE A 19 5.43 -4.87 -6.16
N THR A 20 5.23 -3.93 -5.25
CA THR A 20 6.05 -3.81 -4.04
C THR A 20 5.92 -4.99 -3.10
N VAL A 21 4.70 -5.47 -2.88
CA VAL A 21 4.48 -6.64 -2.01
C VAL A 21 5.10 -7.90 -2.62
N TYR A 22 5.06 -8.02 -3.95
CA TYR A 22 5.79 -9.06 -4.66
C TYR A 22 7.28 -9.01 -4.34
N PHE A 23 7.92 -7.83 -4.36
CA PHE A 23 9.36 -7.71 -4.06
C PHE A 23 9.74 -8.11 -2.63
N PHE A 24 8.89 -7.81 -1.65
CA PHE A 24 9.23 -8.06 -0.24
C PHE A 24 8.75 -9.42 0.28
N ASN A 25 7.84 -10.11 -0.42
CA ASN A 25 7.28 -11.38 0.04
C ASN A 25 7.11 -12.40 -1.11
N MET A 26 8.14 -12.52 -1.95
CA MET A 26 8.16 -13.41 -3.12
C MET A 26 7.82 -14.87 -2.77
N GLU A 27 8.33 -15.37 -1.64
CA GLU A 27 8.21 -16.79 -1.27
C GLU A 27 6.77 -17.22 -1.04
N THR A 28 5.93 -16.36 -0.45
CA THR A 28 4.52 -16.67 -0.20
C THR A 28 3.61 -16.30 -1.37
N ILE A 29 3.97 -15.25 -2.13
CA ILE A 29 3.13 -14.70 -3.19
C ILE A 29 3.27 -15.49 -4.50
N ILE A 30 4.47 -15.93 -4.87
CA ILE A 30 4.72 -16.66 -6.13
C ILE A 30 3.85 -17.93 -6.26
N PRO A 31 3.73 -18.79 -5.22
CA PRO A 31 2.84 -19.95 -5.29
C PRO A 31 1.37 -19.57 -5.49
N GLN A 32 0.90 -18.52 -4.79
CA GLN A 32 -0.48 -18.04 -4.91
C GLN A 32 -0.77 -17.48 -6.31
N ILE A 33 0.17 -16.69 -6.86
CA ILE A 33 0.06 -16.19 -8.23
C ILE A 33 -0.05 -17.36 -9.21
N LYS A 34 0.78 -18.40 -9.11
CA LYS A 34 0.71 -19.56 -10.03
C LYS A 34 -0.65 -20.25 -10.01
N ILE A 35 -1.27 -20.37 -8.84
CA ILE A 35 -2.60 -21.00 -8.68
C ILE A 35 -3.68 -20.11 -9.31
N TYR A 36 -3.66 -18.80 -9.03
CA TYR A 36 -4.68 -17.90 -9.54
C TYR A 36 -4.52 -17.58 -11.03
N LEU A 37 -3.30 -17.59 -11.58
CA LEU A 37 -3.07 -17.34 -13.01
C LEU A 37 -3.70 -18.42 -13.91
N GLN A 38 -3.91 -19.63 -13.37
CA GLN A 38 -4.58 -20.73 -14.07
C GLN A 38 -6.11 -20.61 -14.04
N THR A 39 -6.67 -19.78 -13.15
CA THR A 39 -8.11 -19.71 -12.90
C THR A 39 -8.70 -18.34 -13.25
N ASP A 40 -8.11 -17.25 -12.75
CA ASP A 40 -8.60 -15.89 -12.95
C ASP A 40 -7.49 -14.84 -12.74
N ILE A 41 -7.18 -14.09 -13.79
CA ILE A 41 -6.18 -13.02 -13.76
C ILE A 41 -6.63 -11.87 -12.84
N LEU A 42 -7.93 -11.60 -12.71
CA LEU A 42 -8.42 -10.53 -11.83
C LEU A 42 -8.09 -10.82 -10.37
N LYS A 43 -8.15 -12.10 -9.94
CA LYS A 43 -7.78 -12.50 -8.58
C LYS A 43 -6.30 -12.31 -8.29
N VAL A 44 -5.44 -12.45 -9.30
CA VAL A 44 -4.00 -12.13 -9.16
C VAL A 44 -3.81 -10.64 -8.86
N ILE A 45 -4.55 -9.77 -9.55
CA ILE A 45 -4.48 -8.32 -9.35
C ILE A 45 -5.02 -7.93 -7.97
N VAL A 46 -6.18 -8.47 -7.57
CA VAL A 46 -6.75 -8.28 -6.22
C VAL A 46 -5.76 -8.69 -5.14
N LEU A 47 -5.10 -9.84 -5.33
CA LEU A 47 -4.13 -10.36 -4.38
C LEU A 47 -2.90 -9.46 -4.25
N GLN A 48 -2.40 -8.90 -5.36
CA GLN A 48 -1.25 -8.01 -5.36
C GLN A 48 -1.53 -6.70 -4.62
N ILE A 49 -2.64 -6.02 -4.93
CA ILE A 49 -2.99 -4.77 -4.25
C ILE A 49 -3.38 -5.04 -2.79
N GLY A 50 -4.23 -6.05 -2.55
CA GLY A 50 -4.72 -6.41 -1.23
C GLY A 50 -3.61 -6.82 -0.27
N ALA A 51 -2.49 -7.33 -0.79
CA ALA A 51 -1.36 -7.68 0.05
C ALA A 51 -0.70 -6.46 0.73
N ASN A 52 -0.90 -5.23 0.23
CA ASN A 52 -0.44 -4.02 0.92
C ASN A 52 -1.17 -3.81 2.27
N PHE A 53 -2.36 -4.39 2.43
CA PHE A 53 -3.22 -4.25 3.60
C PHE A 53 -3.21 -5.51 4.50
N LYS A 54 -2.29 -6.46 4.28
CA LYS A 54 -2.27 -7.71 5.07
C LYS A 54 -1.60 -7.61 6.44
N PHE A 55 -0.78 -6.57 6.68
CA PHE A 55 -0.12 -6.43 7.99
C PHE A 55 -1.06 -5.81 9.01
N ASP A 56 -1.52 -6.60 9.98
CA ASP A 56 -2.43 -6.14 11.03
C ASP A 56 -1.65 -5.46 12.17
N LEU A 57 -1.69 -4.12 12.20
CA LEU A 57 -1.08 -3.32 13.26
C LEU A 57 -1.68 -3.61 14.64
N ILE A 58 -2.98 -3.87 14.70
CA ILE A 58 -3.71 -4.07 15.97
C ILE A 58 -3.28 -5.41 16.58
N ALA A 59 -3.16 -6.45 15.75
CA ALA A 59 -2.62 -7.74 16.19
C ALA A 59 -1.15 -7.63 16.66
N PHE A 60 -0.36 -6.74 16.05
CA PHE A 60 1.01 -6.45 16.53
C PHE A 60 1.00 -5.84 17.93
N PHE A 61 0.22 -4.78 18.17
CA PHE A 61 0.15 -4.16 19.49
C PHE A 61 -0.50 -5.04 20.57
N THR A 62 -1.34 -6.00 20.18
CA THR A 62 -1.93 -6.98 21.10
C THR A 62 -1.05 -8.20 21.34
N GLY A 63 0.18 -8.22 20.78
CA GLY A 63 1.18 -9.27 21.02
C GLY A 63 0.89 -10.59 20.30
N LYS A 64 -0.06 -10.61 19.35
CA LYS A 64 -0.41 -11.81 18.57
C LYS A 64 0.51 -12.02 17.37
N LEU A 65 1.22 -10.98 16.92
CA LEU A 65 2.14 -11.02 15.79
C LEU A 65 3.57 -10.71 16.22
N ASN A 66 4.52 -11.47 15.69
CA ASN A 66 5.95 -11.22 15.81
C ASN A 66 6.46 -10.35 14.66
N ILE A 67 7.44 -9.49 14.94
CA ILE A 67 7.98 -8.52 13.98
C ILE A 67 8.76 -9.19 12.83
N VAL A 68 9.27 -10.40 13.07
CA VAL A 68 10.12 -11.15 12.13
C VAL A 68 9.32 -11.79 11.01
N ASP A 69 8.07 -12.18 11.26
CA ASP A 69 7.32 -13.00 10.30
C ASP A 69 6.58 -12.19 9.23
N PHE A 70 6.28 -10.89 9.45
CA PHE A 70 5.33 -10.18 8.57
C PHE A 70 5.58 -8.66 8.37
N ALA A 71 6.80 -8.16 8.59
CA ALA A 71 7.17 -6.79 8.20
C ALA A 71 7.25 -6.46 6.68
N PRO A 72 7.26 -7.41 5.71
CA PRO A 72 7.35 -7.09 4.28
C PRO A 72 6.28 -6.12 3.75
N GLN A 73 5.05 -6.23 4.23
CA GLN A 73 3.92 -5.43 3.74
C GLN A 73 3.97 -4.01 4.30
N LEU A 74 4.40 -3.85 5.56
CA LEU A 74 4.70 -2.54 6.14
C LEU A 74 5.88 -1.89 5.40
N LEU A 75 6.91 -2.67 5.08
CA LEU A 75 8.04 -2.17 4.30
C LEU A 75 7.63 -1.78 2.88
N ALA A 76 6.72 -2.54 2.26
CA ALA A 76 6.13 -2.21 0.97
C ALA A 76 5.41 -0.86 1.01
N SER A 77 4.55 -0.62 2.00
CA SER A 77 3.84 0.66 2.14
C SER A 77 4.77 1.83 2.45
N VAL A 78 5.81 1.62 3.26
CA VAL A 78 6.91 2.59 3.46
C VAL A 78 7.61 2.89 2.14
N PHE A 79 7.94 1.88 1.35
CA PHE A 79 8.66 2.06 0.09
C PHE A 79 7.81 2.78 -0.97
N ILE A 80 6.53 2.43 -1.11
CA ILE A 80 5.58 3.14 -1.99
C ILE A 80 5.49 4.62 -1.57
N GLY A 81 5.30 4.86 -0.28
CA GLY A 81 5.24 6.21 0.28
C GLY A 81 6.52 6.98 0.00
N PHE A 82 7.68 6.35 0.18
CA PHE A 82 8.99 6.94 -0.08
C PHE A 82 9.18 7.35 -1.53
N LEU A 83 8.85 6.49 -2.49
CA LEU A 83 8.95 6.80 -3.91
C LEU A 83 8.01 7.95 -4.29
N SER A 84 6.74 7.87 -3.90
CA SER A 84 5.76 8.92 -4.16
C SER A 84 6.18 10.26 -3.55
N GLY A 85 6.68 10.24 -2.31
CA GLY A 85 7.20 11.39 -1.60
C GLY A 85 8.41 12.02 -2.29
N THR A 86 9.37 11.19 -2.72
CA THR A 86 10.59 11.64 -3.41
C THR A 86 10.27 12.33 -4.74
N ILE A 87 9.31 11.82 -5.50
CA ILE A 87 8.90 12.40 -6.79
C ILE A 87 8.14 13.72 -6.58
N SER A 88 7.23 13.76 -5.60
CA SER A 88 6.37 14.91 -5.34
C SER A 88 7.12 16.14 -4.79
N LYS A 89 8.27 15.92 -4.13
CA LYS A 89 9.15 16.89 -3.46
C LYS A 89 8.51 17.69 -2.32
N GLY A 90 9.23 17.79 -1.21
CA GLY A 90 8.84 18.57 -0.04
C GLY A 90 7.87 17.83 0.88
N LEU A 91 8.00 18.07 2.19
CA LEU A 91 7.28 17.33 3.24
C LEU A 91 5.75 17.33 3.04
N LYS A 92 5.15 18.52 2.85
CA LYS A 92 3.69 18.65 2.72
C LYS A 92 3.14 17.88 1.52
N ARG A 93 3.83 17.96 0.37
CA ARG A 93 3.41 17.26 -0.85
C ARG A 93 3.69 15.77 -0.77
N GLY A 94 4.79 15.37 -0.14
CA GLY A 94 5.10 13.97 0.10
C GLY A 94 4.05 13.27 0.96
N LEU A 95 3.59 13.93 2.02
CA LEU A 95 2.47 13.45 2.85
C LEU A 95 1.16 13.33 2.05
N ILE A 96 0.83 14.33 1.24
CA ILE A 96 -0.39 14.31 0.41
C ILE A 96 -0.31 13.18 -0.62
N ALA A 97 0.80 13.09 -1.35
CA ALA A 97 0.97 12.12 -2.42
C ALA A 97 0.98 10.70 -1.89
N SER A 98 1.70 10.41 -0.79
CA SER A 98 1.74 9.07 -0.22
C SER A 98 0.42 8.65 0.40
N SER A 99 -0.29 9.56 1.08
CA SER A 99 -1.62 9.27 1.64
C SER A 99 -2.65 9.00 0.55
N LEU A 100 -2.63 9.79 -0.53
CA LEU A 100 -3.53 9.59 -1.67
C LEU A 100 -3.29 8.26 -2.37
N VAL A 101 -2.03 7.83 -2.52
CA VAL A 101 -1.72 6.52 -3.10
C VAL A 101 -2.41 5.40 -2.31
N ILE A 102 -2.28 5.39 -0.99
CA ILE A 102 -2.92 4.35 -0.15
C ILE A 102 -4.45 4.39 -0.21
N VAL A 103 -5.05 5.59 -0.20
CA VAL A 103 -6.51 5.72 -0.31
C VAL A 103 -6.98 5.20 -1.67
N ILE A 104 -6.28 5.55 -2.75
CA ILE A 104 -6.62 5.08 -4.09
C ILE A 104 -6.43 3.57 -4.21
N ASP A 105 -5.32 3.03 -3.71
CA ASP A 105 -5.06 1.58 -3.70
C ASP A 105 -6.13 0.83 -2.91
N PHE A 106 -6.58 1.37 -1.77
CA PHE A 106 -7.67 0.78 -1.00
C PHE A 106 -8.99 0.78 -1.79
N LEU A 107 -9.32 1.88 -2.46
CA LEU A 107 -10.52 1.97 -3.29
C LEU A 107 -10.47 1.01 -4.49
N ILE A 108 -9.32 0.92 -5.16
CA ILE A 108 -9.11 -0.02 -6.26
C ILE A 108 -9.23 -1.46 -5.75
N TRP A 109 -8.61 -1.78 -4.63
CA TRP A 109 -8.70 -3.12 -4.02
C TRP A 109 -10.15 -3.49 -3.73
N MET A 110 -10.90 -2.62 -3.06
CA MET A 110 -12.32 -2.83 -2.76
C MET A 110 -13.16 -3.03 -4.03
N LEU A 111 -12.94 -2.21 -5.06
CA LEU A 111 -13.68 -2.29 -6.31
C LEU A 111 -13.37 -3.60 -7.06
N LEU A 112 -12.09 -3.99 -7.13
CA LEU A 112 -11.67 -5.22 -7.78
C LEU A 112 -12.15 -6.46 -7.02
N SER A 113 -12.16 -6.45 -5.68
CA SER A 113 -12.73 -7.53 -4.87
C SER A 113 -14.22 -7.75 -5.14
N VAL A 114 -15.00 -6.68 -5.34
CA VAL A 114 -16.41 -6.82 -5.73
C VAL A 114 -16.55 -7.45 -7.12
N ILE A 115 -15.73 -7.00 -8.07
CA ILE A 115 -15.76 -7.52 -9.45
C ILE A 115 -15.32 -8.99 -9.50
N SER A 116 -14.36 -9.41 -8.67
CA SER A 116 -13.91 -10.81 -8.59
C SER A 116 -14.89 -11.73 -7.84
N GLY A 117 -16.01 -11.18 -7.36
CA GLY A 117 -17.06 -11.93 -6.65
C GLY A 117 -16.71 -12.25 -5.19
N GLU A 118 -15.75 -11.53 -4.59
CA GLU A 118 -15.48 -11.64 -3.15
C GLU A 118 -16.60 -10.98 -2.35
N ASP A 119 -17.06 -11.66 -1.30
CA ASP A 119 -18.02 -11.08 -0.37
C ASP A 119 -17.31 -10.09 0.56
N LEU A 120 -17.38 -8.80 0.21
CA LEU A 120 -16.86 -7.71 1.04
C LEU A 120 -17.40 -7.74 2.46
N MET A 121 -18.61 -8.26 2.67
CA MET A 121 -19.23 -8.29 3.98
C MET A 121 -18.41 -9.14 4.97
N THR A 122 -17.73 -10.18 4.48
CA THR A 122 -16.82 -10.99 5.30
C THR A 122 -15.65 -10.17 5.84
N LEU A 123 -15.09 -9.27 5.03
CA LEU A 123 -13.95 -8.42 5.41
C LEU A 123 -14.27 -7.45 6.56
N PHE A 124 -15.55 -7.16 6.80
CA PHE A 124 -16.02 -6.23 7.82
C PHE A 124 -16.81 -6.90 8.95
N GLN A 125 -16.67 -8.23 9.11
CA GLN A 125 -17.35 -8.98 10.17
C GLN A 125 -16.38 -9.69 11.13
N GLY A 126 -16.78 -9.76 12.41
CA GLY A 126 -16.09 -10.56 13.43
C GLY A 126 -14.60 -10.23 13.58
N ALA A 127 -13.76 -11.27 13.66
CA ALA A 127 -12.32 -11.14 13.80
C ALA A 127 -11.64 -10.55 12.55
N GLN A 128 -12.25 -10.69 11.36
CA GLN A 128 -11.71 -10.19 10.10
C GLN A 128 -11.75 -8.66 10.05
N LEU A 129 -12.77 -8.03 10.64
CA LEU A 129 -12.86 -6.57 10.76
C LEU A 129 -11.61 -5.96 11.44
N SER A 130 -11.16 -6.55 12.56
CA SER A 130 -9.95 -6.09 13.26
C SER A 130 -8.71 -6.20 12.36
N GLY A 131 -8.59 -7.32 11.64
CA GLY A 131 -7.49 -7.55 10.69
C GLY A 131 -7.47 -6.54 9.55
N THR A 132 -8.63 -6.30 8.93
CA THR A 132 -8.77 -5.33 7.84
C THR A 132 -8.45 -3.91 8.31
N ILE A 133 -8.98 -3.49 9.46
CA ILE A 133 -8.69 -2.16 10.02
C ILE A 133 -7.20 -2.04 10.37
N GLY A 134 -6.61 -3.05 11.01
CA GLY A 134 -5.19 -3.08 11.31
C GLY A 134 -4.32 -3.01 10.06
N GLY A 135 -4.74 -3.70 9.00
CA GLY A 135 -4.17 -3.64 7.65
C GLY A 135 -4.13 -2.25 7.06
N ILE A 136 -5.28 -1.57 7.07
CA ILE A 136 -5.42 -0.19 6.58
C ILE A 136 -4.54 0.76 7.39
N LEU A 137 -4.56 0.65 8.72
CA LEU A 137 -3.74 1.50 9.60
C LEU A 137 -2.25 1.30 9.34
N SER A 138 -1.80 0.07 9.15
CA SER A 138 -0.43 -0.24 8.77
C SER A 138 -0.02 0.40 7.45
N ALA A 139 -0.87 0.27 6.42
CA ALA A 139 -0.60 0.85 5.11
C ALA A 139 -0.49 2.38 5.18
N ILE A 140 -1.41 3.03 5.91
CA ILE A 140 -1.40 4.48 6.14
C ILE A 140 -0.14 4.90 6.89
N LEU A 141 0.20 4.25 8.01
CA LEU A 141 1.40 4.60 8.79
C LEU A 141 2.67 4.43 7.96
N GLY A 142 2.81 3.30 7.26
CA GLY A 142 3.95 3.06 6.40
C GLY A 142 4.07 4.14 5.32
N ALA A 143 2.98 4.46 4.63
CA ALA A 143 3.00 5.50 3.60
C ALA A 143 3.26 6.91 4.13
N ILE A 144 2.78 7.25 5.33
CA ILE A 144 3.10 8.54 5.97
C ILE A 144 4.59 8.62 6.28
N ILE A 145 5.16 7.57 6.89
CA ILE A 145 6.59 7.51 7.23
C ILE A 145 7.42 7.61 5.94
N GLY A 146 7.11 6.78 4.95
CA GLY A 146 7.78 6.78 3.65
C GLY A 146 7.68 8.14 2.95
N GLY A 147 6.46 8.67 2.82
CA GLY A 147 6.19 9.94 2.13
C GLY A 147 6.88 11.13 2.78
N SER A 148 6.95 11.14 4.11
CA SER A 148 7.69 12.15 4.87
C SER A 148 9.18 12.07 4.57
N LEU A 149 9.77 10.88 4.67
CA LEU A 149 11.20 10.67 4.41
C LEU A 149 11.57 11.03 2.97
N GLY A 150 10.80 10.55 1.99
CA GLY A 150 11.03 10.87 0.57
C GLY A 150 10.86 12.36 0.27
N GLY A 151 9.84 12.99 0.84
CA GLY A 151 9.58 14.41 0.70
C GLY A 151 10.68 15.29 1.32
N ILE A 152 11.25 14.89 2.45
CA ILE A 152 12.36 15.62 3.10
C ILE A 152 13.66 15.46 2.31
N ILE A 153 14.02 14.23 1.93
CA ILE A 153 15.29 13.92 1.25
C ILE A 153 15.37 14.58 -0.13
N SER A 154 14.24 14.68 -0.82
CA SER A 154 14.16 15.33 -2.14
C SER A 154 14.27 16.87 -2.09
N GLY A 155 14.38 17.45 -0.90
CA GLY A 155 14.57 18.87 -0.65
C GLY A 155 13.27 19.66 -0.54
N PRO A 156 13.37 20.94 -0.12
CA PRO A 156 12.22 21.82 -0.04
C PRO A 156 11.55 21.96 -1.40
N TYR A 157 10.23 22.13 -1.37
CA TYR A 157 9.48 22.43 -2.56
C TYR A 157 9.91 23.82 -3.07
N GLU A 158 10.24 23.91 -4.37
CA GLU A 158 10.50 25.19 -5.05
C GLU A 158 9.16 25.97 -5.13
N GLU A 159 8.78 26.62 -4.02
CA GLU A 159 7.86 27.75 -4.08
C GLU A 159 8.62 28.91 -4.69
N VAL A 160 8.64 28.96 -6.02
CA VAL A 160 8.82 30.17 -6.86
C VAL A 160 9.86 31.17 -6.33
N TYR A 161 11.08 31.11 -6.89
CA TYR A 161 11.70 32.36 -7.35
C TYR A 161 10.95 32.84 -8.59
#